data_AF-A0A529P0P2-F1
#
_entry.id   AF-A0A529P0P2-F1
#
_cell.length_a   1.000
_cell.length_b   1.000
_cell.length_c   1.000
_cell.angle_alpha   90.00
_cell.angle_beta   90.00
_cell.angle_gamma   90.00
#
_symmetry.space_group_name_H-M   'P 1'
#
loop_
_entity.id
_entity.type
_entity.pdbx_description
1 polymer ?
#
loop_
_entity_poly.entity_id
_entity_poly.type
_entity_poly.pdbx_seq_one_letter_code
_entity_poly.pdbx_strand_id
1 'polypeptide(L)'
;MSMQSAILPHASAPTLNADALHADARRESFGLLALLSPGLLLVFAVIIVPIGWLFWLSLFDETGALSASNYARFFQQPSYIKTFLTTFKVAFAVTGACVVLGYPLAYMLSQLPRRAASICLVLVILPFWTSVLVRTYA
;
A
#
# COMPACT_ATOMS: atom_id res chain seq x y z
N MET A 1 64.11 -23.95 -31.99
CA MET A 1 64.13 -23.99 -30.51
C MET A 1 63.16 -22.91 -30.02
N SER A 2 61.87 -22.96 -30.40
CA SER A 2 60.78 -23.87 -29.94
C SER A 2 60.41 -23.58 -28.48
N MET A 3 59.47 -22.67 -28.24
CA MET A 3 58.06 -22.97 -27.93
C MET A 3 57.84 -23.70 -26.59
N GLN A 4 57.49 -22.93 -25.55
CA GLN A 4 56.52 -23.29 -24.50
C GLN A 4 56.17 -21.98 -23.76
N SER A 5 55.15 -21.22 -24.15
CA SER A 5 53.72 -21.46 -23.92
C SER A 5 53.39 -21.94 -22.50
N ALA A 6 52.55 -21.12 -21.85
CA ALA A 6 51.58 -21.49 -20.82
C ALA A 6 52.19 -22.17 -19.56
N ILE A 7 51.89 -21.72 -18.35
CA ILE A 7 50.56 -21.64 -17.78
C ILE A 7 50.72 -20.70 -16.57
N LEU A 8 50.27 -19.44 -16.68
CA LEU A 8 49.75 -18.79 -15.48
C LEU A 8 48.39 -19.46 -15.26
N PRO A 9 48.16 -20.14 -14.14
CA PRO A 9 46.85 -20.71 -13.85
C PRO A 9 45.87 -19.55 -13.64
N HIS A 10 45.18 -19.17 -14.71
CA HIS A 10 43.88 -18.53 -14.62
C HIS A 10 42.90 -19.55 -14.06
N ALA A 11 42.07 -19.10 -13.11
CA ALA A 11 41.03 -19.85 -12.42
C ALA A 11 41.60 -20.92 -11.48
N SER A 12 41.49 -20.76 -10.17
CA SER A 12 40.23 -20.53 -9.46
C SER A 12 40.52 -19.81 -8.16
N ALA A 13 40.23 -18.51 -8.06
CA ALA A 13 39.92 -17.91 -6.78
C ALA A 13 38.67 -18.66 -6.29
N PRO A 14 38.82 -19.51 -5.27
CA PRO A 14 37.81 -20.48 -4.96
C PRO A 14 36.59 -19.72 -4.46
N THR A 15 35.42 -20.26 -4.79
CA THR A 15 34.09 -19.87 -4.29
C THR A 15 33.97 -19.89 -2.74
N LEU A 16 35.08 -20.10 -2.01
CA LEU A 16 35.19 -20.13 -0.55
C LEU A 16 34.63 -18.88 0.14
N ASN A 17 34.70 -17.72 -0.53
CA ASN A 17 34.22 -16.46 0.06
C ASN A 17 32.77 -16.12 -0.29
N ALA A 18 32.17 -16.75 -1.31
CA ALA A 18 30.80 -16.45 -1.72
C ALA A 18 29.79 -16.92 -0.65
N ASP A 19 29.96 -18.13 -0.13
CA ASP A 19 29.11 -18.68 0.93
C ASP A 19 29.25 -17.92 2.26
N ALA A 20 30.46 -17.44 2.57
CA ALA A 20 30.73 -16.62 3.75
C ALA A 20 30.08 -15.22 3.65
N LEU A 21 30.15 -14.56 2.48
CA LEU A 21 29.49 -13.28 2.22
C LEU A 21 27.95 -13.39 2.30
N HIS A 22 27.37 -14.50 1.82
CA HIS A 22 25.93 -14.75 1.95
C HIS A 22 25.49 -15.05 3.39
N ALA A 23 26.36 -15.61 4.23
CA ALA A 23 26.09 -15.84 5.64
C ALA A 23 26.06 -14.52 6.45
N ASP A 24 27.00 -13.61 6.18
CA ASP A 24 27.02 -12.28 6.81
C ASP A 24 25.84 -11.40 6.37
N ALA A 25 25.50 -11.40 5.07
CA ALA A 25 24.35 -10.63 4.56
C ALA A 25 23.02 -11.03 5.20
N ARG A 26 22.82 -12.32 5.54
CA ARG A 26 21.64 -12.79 6.28
C ARG A 26 21.61 -12.28 7.71
N ARG A 27 22.77 -12.19 8.36
CA ARG A 27 22.92 -11.72 9.75
C ARG A 27 22.68 -10.22 9.86
N GLU A 28 23.17 -9.45 8.88
CA GLU A 28 22.89 -8.02 8.73
C GLU A 28 21.42 -7.77 8.43
N SER A 29 20.82 -8.53 7.49
CA SER A 29 19.38 -8.44 7.20
C SER A 29 18.53 -8.77 8.43
N PHE A 30 18.94 -9.76 9.23
CA PHE A 30 18.24 -10.10 10.47
C PHE A 30 18.42 -9.04 11.55
N GLY A 31 19.59 -8.37 11.63
CA GLY A 31 19.84 -7.23 12.50
C GLY A 31 19.03 -5.98 12.10
N LEU A 32 18.95 -5.69 10.80
CA LEU A 32 18.10 -4.63 10.24
C LEU A 32 16.61 -4.95 10.48
N LEU A 33 16.18 -6.19 10.24
CA LEU A 33 14.81 -6.64 10.56
C LEU A 33 14.53 -6.56 12.06
N ALA A 34 15.48 -6.91 12.93
CA ALA A 34 15.34 -6.77 14.38
C ALA A 34 15.25 -5.30 14.82
N LEU A 35 15.81 -4.37 14.07
CA LEU A 35 15.71 -2.93 14.33
C LEU A 35 14.36 -2.34 13.86
N LEU A 36 13.80 -2.85 12.76
CA LEU A 36 12.46 -2.49 12.28
C LEU A 36 11.32 -3.25 13.01
N SER A 37 11.62 -4.41 13.62
CA SER A 37 10.62 -5.28 14.26
C SER A 37 9.84 -4.61 15.39
N PRO A 38 10.42 -3.82 16.32
CA PRO A 38 9.60 -3.20 17.38
C PRO A 38 8.62 -2.17 16.81
N GLY A 39 9.01 -1.43 15.77
CA GLY A 39 8.13 -0.47 15.11
C GLY A 39 7.00 -1.15 14.34
N LEU A 40 7.31 -2.21 13.60
CA LEU A 40 6.32 -2.97 12.83
C LEU A 40 5.34 -3.70 13.75
N LEU A 41 5.85 -4.29 14.84
CA LEU A 41 5.04 -4.98 15.85
C LEU A 41 4.12 -3.99 16.57
N LEU A 42 4.60 -2.79 16.91
CA LEU A 42 3.78 -1.75 17.50
C LEU A 42 2.65 -1.31 16.56
N VAL A 43 2.94 -1.02 15.28
CA VAL A 43 1.90 -0.65 14.29
C VAL A 43 0.89 -1.78 14.14
N PHE A 44 1.38 -3.02 14.02
CA PHE A 44 0.53 -4.20 13.89
C PHE A 44 -0.39 -4.35 15.11
N ALA A 45 0.15 -4.23 16.33
CA ALA A 45 -0.61 -4.30 17.56
C ALA A 45 -1.66 -3.18 17.65
N VAL A 46 -1.29 -1.94 17.33
CA VAL A 46 -2.20 -0.78 17.35
C VAL A 46 -3.37 -0.95 16.38
N ILE A 47 -3.17 -1.64 15.25
CA ILE A 47 -4.24 -1.93 14.28
C ILE A 47 -5.05 -3.16 14.71
N ILE A 48 -4.39 -4.24 15.14
CA ILE A 48 -5.04 -5.52 15.43
C ILE A 48 -5.86 -5.46 16.71
N VAL A 49 -5.39 -4.77 17.75
CA VAL A 49 -6.10 -4.68 19.05
C VAL A 49 -7.51 -4.09 18.90
N PRO A 50 -7.73 -2.91 18.29
CA PRO A 50 -9.07 -2.35 18.13
C PRO A 50 -9.93 -3.16 17.17
N ILE A 51 -9.34 -3.76 16.12
CA ILE A 51 -10.08 -4.61 15.19
C ILE A 51 -10.56 -5.88 15.89
N GLY A 52 -9.70 -6.53 16.67
CA GLY A 52 -10.04 -7.72 17.45
C GLY A 52 -11.11 -7.42 18.51
N TRP A 53 -11.00 -6.26 19.17
CA TRP A 53 -12.02 -5.77 20.07
C TRP A 53 -13.37 -5.55 19.37
N LEU A 54 -13.36 -4.91 18.20
CA LEU A 54 -14.55 -4.66 17.40
C LEU A 54 -15.18 -5.97 16.90
N PHE A 55 -14.35 -6.94 16.54
CA PHE A 55 -14.80 -8.27 16.13
C PHE A 55 -15.49 -9.01 17.28
N TRP A 56 -14.95 -8.90 18.50
CA TRP A 56 -15.57 -9.45 19.70
C TRP A 56 -16.95 -8.80 19.96
N LEU A 57 -17.02 -7.47 19.89
CA LEU A 57 -18.27 -6.72 20.07
C LEU A 57 -19.30 -6.99 18.94
N SER A 58 -18.83 -7.31 17.73
CA SER A 58 -19.71 -7.65 16.60
C SER A 58 -20.34 -9.04 16.74
N LEU A 59 -19.68 -9.97 17.41
CA LEU A 59 -20.11 -11.37 17.55
C LEU A 59 -20.96 -11.64 18.79
N PHE A 60 -20.76 -10.88 19.87
CA PHE A 60 -21.46 -11.05 21.15
C PHE A 60 -22.35 -9.84 21.42
N ASP A 61 -23.66 -10.08 21.52
CA ASP A 61 -24.64 -9.07 21.95
C ASP A 61 -24.62 -8.92 23.49
N GLU A 62 -25.23 -7.87 24.05
CA GLU A 62 -25.26 -7.59 25.50
C GLU A 62 -25.86 -8.74 26.34
N THR A 63 -26.58 -9.65 25.68
CA THR A 63 -27.26 -10.82 26.29
C THR A 63 -26.47 -12.12 26.19
N GLY A 64 -25.26 -12.11 25.60
CA GLY A 64 -24.42 -13.31 25.44
C GLY A 64 -24.90 -14.28 24.34
N ALA A 65 -25.94 -13.93 23.59
CA ALA A 65 -26.40 -14.67 22.42
C ALA A 65 -25.50 -14.39 21.19
N LEU A 66 -25.34 -15.40 20.32
CA LEU A 66 -24.64 -15.22 19.04
C LEU A 66 -25.37 -14.17 18.19
N SER A 67 -24.66 -13.12 17.82
CA SER A 67 -25.10 -11.91 17.10
C SER A 67 -25.56 -12.16 15.64
N ALA A 68 -26.02 -13.37 15.29
CA ALA A 68 -26.60 -13.67 13.97
C ALA A 68 -27.82 -12.76 13.65
N SER A 69 -28.52 -12.29 14.68
CA SER A 69 -29.61 -11.31 14.59
C SER A 69 -29.13 -9.90 14.19
N ASN A 70 -27.93 -9.47 14.60
CA ASN A 70 -27.38 -8.14 14.28
C ASN A 70 -26.98 -8.06 12.78
N TYR A 71 -26.40 -9.13 12.25
CA TYR A 71 -26.15 -9.28 10.81
C TYR A 71 -27.47 -9.38 10.01
N ALA A 72 -28.50 -10.05 10.55
CA ALA A 72 -29.80 -10.10 9.89
C ALA A 72 -30.48 -8.71 9.80
N ARG A 73 -30.35 -7.85 10.83
CA ARG A 73 -30.84 -6.46 10.77
C ARG A 73 -30.13 -5.63 9.71
N PHE A 74 -28.85 -5.87 9.47
CA PHE A 74 -28.09 -5.19 8.41
C PHE A 74 -28.70 -5.43 7.02
N PHE A 75 -29.13 -6.66 6.73
CA PHE A 75 -29.79 -7.00 5.47
C PHE A 75 -31.28 -6.61 5.42
N GLN A 76 -31.96 -6.55 6.57
CA GLN A 76 -33.38 -6.20 6.62
C GLN A 76 -33.64 -4.69 6.58
N GLN A 77 -32.68 -3.83 6.95
CA GLN A 77 -32.86 -2.38 6.87
C GLN A 77 -32.49 -1.86 5.46
N PRO A 78 -33.47 -1.35 4.68
CA PRO A 78 -33.21 -0.90 3.31
C PRO A 78 -32.22 0.27 3.23
N SER A 79 -32.08 1.05 4.30
CA SER A 79 -31.17 2.19 4.37
C SER A 79 -29.70 1.76 4.30
N TYR A 80 -29.30 0.65 4.93
CA TYR A 80 -27.91 0.18 4.88
C TYR A 80 -27.52 -0.30 3.48
N ILE A 81 -28.41 -1.07 2.83
CA ILE A 81 -28.21 -1.53 1.45
C ILE A 81 -28.17 -0.35 0.48
N LYS A 82 -29.04 0.66 0.65
CA LYS A 82 -29.02 1.87 -0.18
C LYS A 82 -27.71 2.64 -0.05
N THR A 83 -27.21 2.83 1.16
CA THR A 83 -25.91 3.50 1.38
C THR A 83 -24.77 2.72 0.75
N PHE A 84 -24.74 1.39 0.92
CA PHE A 84 -23.73 0.52 0.32
C PHE A 84 -23.74 0.57 -1.22
N LEU A 85 -24.91 0.51 -1.84
CA LEU A 85 -25.02 0.66 -3.30
C LEU A 85 -24.66 2.06 -3.77
N THR A 86 -24.96 3.08 -2.97
CA THR A 86 -24.64 4.47 -3.29
C THR A 86 -23.13 4.70 -3.26
N THR A 87 -22.41 4.21 -2.24
CA THR A 87 -20.95 4.32 -2.18
C THR A 87 -20.28 3.60 -3.33
N PHE A 88 -20.76 2.40 -3.69
CA PHE A 88 -20.28 1.69 -4.89
C PHE A 88 -20.52 2.48 -6.17
N LYS A 89 -21.73 3.01 -6.39
CA LYS A 89 -22.05 3.83 -7.56
C LYS A 89 -21.17 5.07 -7.65
N VAL A 90 -20.98 5.77 -6.52
CA VAL A 90 -20.12 6.96 -6.45
C VAL A 90 -18.67 6.58 -6.74
N ALA A 91 -18.15 5.50 -6.15
CA ALA A 91 -16.80 5.03 -6.40
C ALA A 91 -16.58 4.73 -7.90
N PHE A 92 -17.48 3.96 -8.53
CA PHE A 92 -17.39 3.68 -9.96
C PHE A 92 -17.50 4.93 -10.83
N ALA A 93 -18.43 5.84 -10.51
CA ALA A 93 -18.58 7.10 -11.25
C ALA A 93 -17.32 7.97 -11.14
N VAL A 94 -16.74 8.08 -9.94
CA VAL A 94 -15.51 8.84 -9.70
C VAL A 94 -14.32 8.16 -10.40
N THR A 95 -14.16 6.84 -10.31
CA THR A 95 -13.10 6.12 -11.02
C THR A 95 -13.20 6.33 -12.53
N GLY A 96 -14.41 6.21 -13.09
CA GLY A 96 -14.66 6.47 -14.51
C GLY A 96 -14.31 7.91 -14.89
N ALA A 97 -14.76 8.89 -14.12
CA ALA A 97 -14.43 10.30 -14.34
C ALA A 97 -12.92 10.57 -14.24
N CYS A 98 -12.22 9.96 -13.28
CA CYS A 98 -10.77 10.07 -13.14
C CYS A 98 -10.02 9.49 -14.33
N VAL A 99 -10.49 8.38 -14.91
CA VAL A 99 -9.87 7.82 -16.13
C VAL A 99 -10.14 8.73 -17.33
N VAL A 100 -11.38 9.17 -17.51
CA VAL A 100 -11.79 10.02 -18.64
C VAL A 100 -11.10 11.39 -18.61
N LEU A 101 -10.89 11.97 -17.43
CA LEU A 101 -10.23 13.28 -17.27
C LEU A 101 -8.71 13.15 -17.11
N GLY A 102 -8.25 12.13 -16.39
CA GLY A 102 -6.83 11.92 -16.09
C GLY A 102 -6.03 11.44 -17.30
N TYR A 103 -6.63 10.62 -18.18
CA TYR A 103 -5.98 10.16 -19.41
C TYR A 103 -5.63 11.30 -20.38
N PRO A 104 -6.56 12.19 -20.79
CA PRO A 104 -6.24 13.31 -21.65
C PRO A 104 -5.29 14.30 -20.95
N LEU A 105 -5.42 14.48 -19.64
CA LEU A 105 -4.49 15.32 -18.87
C LEU A 105 -3.05 14.76 -18.95
N ALA A 106 -2.86 13.46 -18.72
CA ALA A 106 -1.56 12.80 -18.81
C ALA A 106 -0.98 12.86 -20.23
N TYR A 107 -1.83 12.70 -21.25
CA TYR A 107 -1.44 12.80 -22.65
C TYR A 107 -1.06 14.23 -23.07
N MET A 108 -1.76 15.25 -22.57
CA MET A 108 -1.35 16.64 -22.77
C MET A 108 -0.02 16.93 -22.06
N LEU A 109 0.13 16.47 -20.82
CA LEU A 109 1.37 16.66 -20.06
C LEU A 109 2.60 16.02 -20.72
N SER A 110 2.43 14.91 -21.45
CA SER A 110 3.55 14.28 -22.18
C SER A 110 4.01 15.06 -23.40
N GLN A 111 3.17 15.96 -23.94
CA GLN A 111 3.49 16.80 -25.11
C GLN A 111 3.93 18.22 -24.74
N LEU A 112 3.66 18.68 -23.52
CA LEU A 112 3.97 20.04 -23.08
C LEU A 112 5.42 20.19 -22.60
N PRO A 113 6.01 21.41 -22.71
CA PRO A 113 7.34 21.69 -22.16
C PRO A 113 7.35 21.53 -20.63
N ARG A 114 8.47 21.03 -20.08
CA ARG A 114 8.68 20.66 -18.67
C ARG A 114 8.11 21.68 -17.65
N ARG A 115 8.22 22.98 -17.92
CA ARG A 115 7.73 24.06 -17.04
C ARG A 115 6.21 24.09 -16.93
N ALA A 116 5.47 23.91 -18.03
CA ALA A 116 4.02 23.93 -18.02
C ALA A 116 3.43 22.68 -17.35
N ALA A 117 4.03 21.51 -17.57
CA ALA A 117 3.63 20.26 -16.90
C ALA A 117 3.79 20.35 -15.37
N SER A 118 4.89 20.94 -14.88
CA SER A 118 5.10 21.16 -13.44
C SER A 118 4.04 22.09 -12.82
N ILE A 119 3.64 23.17 -13.52
CA ILE A 119 2.60 24.08 -13.02
C ILE A 119 1.24 23.36 -12.95
N CYS A 120 0.87 22.58 -13.96
CA CYS A 120 -0.35 21.78 -13.95
C CYS A 120 -0.39 20.78 -12.78
N LEU A 121 0.73 20.09 -12.50
CA LEU A 121 0.83 19.16 -11.38
C LEU A 121 0.64 19.86 -10.03
N VAL A 122 1.26 21.03 -9.83
CA VAL A 122 1.07 21.84 -8.62
C VAL A 122 -0.38 22.26 -8.46
N LEU A 123 -1.04 22.68 -9.55
CA LEU A 123 -2.44 23.10 -9.53
C LEU A 123 -3.41 21.95 -9.16
N VAL A 124 -3.06 20.69 -9.47
CA VAL A 124 -3.84 19.50 -9.11
C VAL A 124 -3.58 19.06 -7.66
N ILE A 125 -2.37 19.24 -7.15
CA ILE A 125 -2.01 18.92 -5.76
C ILE A 125 -2.55 19.97 -4.78
N LEU A 126 -2.67 21.22 -5.19
CA LEU A 126 -3.25 22.31 -4.38
C LEU A 126 -4.64 21.98 -3.80
N PRO A 127 -5.64 21.53 -4.58
CA PRO A 127 -6.96 21.17 -4.06
C PRO A 127 -6.96 19.88 -3.22
N PHE A 128 -5.91 19.06 -3.35
CA PHE A 128 -5.67 17.93 -2.46
C PHE A 128 -5.15 18.39 -1.08
N TRP A 129 -4.31 19.43 -1.06
CA TRP A 129 -3.85 20.07 0.18
C TRP A 129 -4.94 20.89 0.88
N THR A 130 -5.88 21.49 0.14
CA THR A 130 -7.08 22.09 0.73
C THR A 130 -8.05 20.98 1.15
N SER A 131 -7.87 20.54 2.39
CA SER A 131 -8.64 19.47 3.04
C SER A 131 -10.14 19.56 2.75
N VAL A 132 -10.80 18.39 2.68
CA VAL A 132 -12.25 18.18 2.50
C VAL A 132 -13.09 19.11 3.39
N LEU A 133 -12.55 19.51 4.55
CA LEU A 133 -13.12 20.51 5.46
C LEU A 133 -13.58 21.77 4.71
N VAL A 134 -12.73 22.44 3.92
CA VAL A 134 -13.12 23.68 3.22
C VAL A 134 -14.25 23.43 2.21
N ARG A 135 -14.26 22.24 1.60
CA ARG A 135 -15.24 21.85 0.59
C ARG A 135 -16.58 21.40 1.17
N THR A 136 -16.63 21.09 2.47
CA THR A 136 -17.82 20.57 3.16
C THR A 136 -18.41 21.56 4.18
N TYR A 137 -17.69 22.61 4.54
CA TYR A 137 -18.15 23.68 5.44
C TYR A 137 -18.69 24.94 4.73
N ALA A 138 -18.73 24.97 3.40
CA ALA A 138 -19.32 26.05 2.60
C ALA A 138 -20.65 25.60 1.97
#